data_AF-A0A7D7ZCR8-F1
#
_entry.id   AF-A0A7D7ZCR8-F1
#
_cell.length_a   1.000
_cell.length_b   1.000
_cell.length_c   1.000
_cell.angle_alpha   90.00
_cell.angle_beta   90.00
_cell.angle_gamma   90.00
#
_symmetry.space_group_name_H-M   'P 1'
#
loop_
_entity.id
_entity.type
_entity.pdbx_description
1 polymer ?
#
loop_
_entity_poly.entity_id
_entity_poly.type
_entity_poly.pdbx_seq_one_letter_code
_entity_poly.pdbx_strand_id
1 'polypeptide(L)' 'MALSWKARRRWSLVILLIGLPIYVVVAISIVNMLDRPPIWLEFILYVVLGVAWILPLKPIFLGIGKPDPDAQSKDDN' A
#
# COMPACT_ATOMS: atom_id res chain seq x y z
N MET A 1 -4.96 21.33 -18.94
CA MET A 1 -5.26 20.02 -18.31
C MET A 1 -4.22 19.71 -17.23
N ALA A 2 -4.14 20.56 -16.20
CA ALA A 2 -3.03 20.66 -15.25
C ALA A 2 -3.29 19.98 -13.88
N LEU A 3 -4.20 19.01 -13.82
CA LEU A 3 -4.61 18.37 -12.54
C LEU A 3 -4.11 16.94 -12.35
N SER A 4 -3.42 16.34 -13.33
CA SER A 4 -3.09 14.91 -13.30
C SER A 4 -1.97 14.51 -12.32
N TRP A 5 -1.28 15.49 -11.71
CA TRP A 5 -0.19 15.24 -10.75
C TRP A 5 -0.68 15.23 -9.29
N LYS A 6 -1.43 16.27 -8.88
CA LYS A 6 -2.02 16.38 -7.53
C LYS A 6 -3.05 15.29 -7.23
N ALA A 7 -3.82 14.88 -8.25
CA ALA A 7 -4.76 13.77 -8.13
C ALA A 7 -4.02 12.46 -7.78
N ARG A 8 -2.92 12.15 -8.49
CA ARG A 8 -2.13 10.93 -8.30
C ARG A 8 -1.60 10.79 -6.86
N ARG A 9 -1.11 11.89 -6.28
CA ARG A 9 -0.62 11.90 -4.88
C ARG A 9 -1.73 11.62 -3.86
N ARG A 10 -2.94 12.15 -4.07
CA ARG A 10 -4.10 11.88 -3.21
C ARG A 10 -4.57 10.44 -3.33
N TRP A 11 -4.57 9.87 -4.53
CA TRP A 11 -4.94 8.48 -4.75
C TRP A 11 -4.00 7.48 -4.06
N SER A 12 -2.68 7.75 -3.99
CA SER A 12 -1.77 6.91 -3.19
C SER A 12 -2.08 6.95 -1.69
N LEU A 13 -2.43 8.11 -1.14
CA LEU A 13 -2.83 8.22 0.28
C LEU A 13 -4.15 7.51 0.57
N VAL A 14 -5.14 7.63 -0.32
CA VAL A 14 -6.43 6.96 -0.19
C VAL A 14 -6.27 5.44 -0.27
N ILE A 15 -5.44 4.95 -1.20
CA ILE A 15 -5.13 3.52 -1.32
C ILE A 15 -4.35 2.99 -0.13
N LEU A 16 -3.44 3.77 0.46
CA LEU A 16 -2.80 3.38 1.73
C LEU A 16 -3.82 3.29 2.86
N LEU A 17 -4.67 4.31 2.98
CA LEU A 17 -5.65 4.42 4.06
C LEU A 17 -6.74 3.33 3.97
N ILE A 18 -7.09 2.87 2.77
CA ILE A 18 -8.10 1.82 2.55
C ILE A 18 -7.45 0.43 2.43
N GLY A 19 -6.29 0.31 1.80
CA GLY A 19 -5.57 -0.95 1.61
C GLY A 19 -5.10 -1.56 2.93
N LEU A 20 -4.67 -0.72 3.88
CA LEU A 20 -4.30 -1.17 5.22
C LEU A 20 -5.46 -1.83 5.98
N PRO A 21 -6.64 -1.19 6.17
CA PRO A 21 -7.75 -1.83 6.86
C PRO A 21 -8.29 -3.05 6.12
N ILE A 22 -8.33 -3.06 4.78
CA ILE A 22 -8.71 -4.27 4.02
C ILE A 22 -7.74 -5.41 4.31
N TYR A 23 -6.43 -5.16 4.28
CA TYR A 23 -5.41 -6.16 4.60
C TYR A 23 -5.58 -6.72 6.01
N VAL A 24 -5.83 -5.84 6.99
CA VAL A 24 -6.07 -6.25 8.39
C VAL A 24 -7.31 -7.14 8.51
N VAL A 25 -8.41 -6.80 7.83
CA VAL A 25 -9.64 -7.63 7.84
C VAL A 25 -9.38 -9.01 7.24
N VAL A 26 -8.65 -9.08 6.12
CA VAL A 26 -8.29 -10.36 5.50
C VAL A 26 -7.38 -11.19 6.41
N ALA A 27 -6.36 -10.57 7.00
CA ALA A 27 -5.45 -11.22 7.94
C ALA A 27 -6.20 -11.82 9.14
N ILE A 28 -7.03 -11.02 9.80
CA ILE A 28 -7.83 -11.45 10.95
C ILE A 28 -8.81 -12.55 10.54
N SER A 29 -9.44 -12.45 9.37
CA SER A 29 -10.37 -13.48 8.88
C SER A 29 -9.67 -14.82 8.68
N ILE A 30 -8.48 -14.83 8.08
CA ILE A 30 -7.70 -16.05 7.88
C ILE A 30 -7.23 -16.63 9.21
N VAL A 31 -6.72 -15.79 10.13
CA VAL A 31 -6.28 -16.22 11.45
C VAL A 31 -7.44 -16.79 12.27
N ASN A 32 -8.61 -16.14 12.27
CA ASN A 32 -9.79 -16.61 12.98
C ASN A 32 -10.32 -17.93 12.44
N MET A 33 -10.25 -18.14 11.12
CA MET A 33 -10.71 -19.38 10.50
C MET A 33 -9.82 -20.59 10.87
N LEU A 34 -8.64 -20.35 11.43
CA LEU A 34 -7.68 -21.40 11.78
C LEU A 34 -7.77 -21.88 13.24
N ASP A 35 -8.61 -21.26 14.10
CA ASP A 35 -8.96 -21.56 15.52
C ASP A 35 -7.81 -21.91 16.49
N ARG A 36 -6.94 -22.86 16.15
CA ARG A 36 -5.62 -23.13 16.75
C ARG A 36 -4.68 -23.74 15.69
N PRO A 37 -4.02 -22.92 14.84
CA PRO A 37 -3.08 -23.45 13.89
C PRO A 37 -1.84 -24.02 14.60
N PRO A 38 -1.25 -25.12 14.09
CA PRO A 38 0.06 -25.58 14.55
C PRO A 38 1.14 -24.53 14.22
N ILE A 39 2.17 -24.41 15.06
CA ILE A 39 3.24 -23.39 14.99
C ILE A 39 3.86 -23.22 13.59
N TRP A 40 4.02 -24.32 12.84
CA TRP A 40 4.55 -24.27 11.47
C TRP A 40 3.63 -23.52 10.50
N LEU A 41 2.32 -23.72 10.63
CA LEU A 41 1.34 -23.03 9.82
C LEU A 41 1.28 -21.55 10.17
N GLU A 42 1.42 -21.22 11.46
CA GLU A 42 1.53 -19.84 11.93
C GLU A 42 2.74 -19.12 11.28
N PHE A 43 3.88 -19.80 11.22
CA PHE A 43 5.08 -19.27 10.57
C PHE A 43 4.88 -19.02 9.07
N ILE A 44 4.35 -20.02 8.34
CA ILE A 44 4.03 -19.88 6.92
C ILE A 44 3.01 -18.76 6.70
N LEU A 45 1.99 -18.69 7.54
CA LEU A 45 0.95 -17.68 7.47
C LEU A 45 1.56 -16.28 7.61
N TYR A 46 2.41 -16.04 8.61
CA TYR A 46 3.07 -14.74 8.76
C TYR A 46 4.00 -14.40 7.59
N VAL A 47 4.73 -15.36 7.03
CA VAL A 47 5.54 -15.14 5.82
C VAL A 47 4.65 -14.73 4.65
N VAL A 48 3.57 -15.47 4.40
CA VAL A 48 2.62 -15.17 3.32
C VAL A 48 1.96 -13.81 3.54
N LEU A 49 1.57 -13.49 4.77
CA LEU A 49 0.96 -12.22 5.13
C LEU A 49 1.94 -11.06 4.90
N GLY A 50 3.20 -11.22 5.35
CA GLY A 50 4.28 -10.26 5.15
C GLY A 50 4.62 -10.03 3.67
N VAL A 51 4.57 -11.08 2.84
CA VAL A 51 4.74 -10.95 1.39
C VAL A 51 3.49 -10.32 0.74
N ALA A 52 2.29 -10.70 1.17
CA ALA A 52 1.04 -10.14 0.68
C ALA A 52 0.93 -8.64 0.94
N TRP A 53 1.50 -8.16 2.06
CA TRP A 53 1.65 -6.73 2.39
C TRP A 53 2.48 -5.91 1.37
N ILE A 54 3.31 -6.56 0.54
CA ILE A 54 4.04 -5.86 -0.53
C ILE A 54 3.08 -5.38 -1.63
N LEU A 55 1.98 -6.09 -1.88
CA LEU A 55 0.97 -5.71 -2.88
C LEU A 55 0.37 -4.31 -2.62
N PRO A 56 -0.13 -3.97 -1.41
CA PRO A 56 -0.61 -2.63 -1.12
C PRO A 56 0.51 -1.58 -1.06
N LEU A 57 1.75 -1.93 -0.65
CA LEU A 57 2.87 -0.98 -0.58
C LEU A 57 3.45 -0.58 -1.95
N LYS A 58 3.44 -1.49 -2.91
CA LYS A 58 4.02 -1.25 -4.24
C LYS A 58 3.52 0.03 -4.93
N PRO A 59 2.20 0.34 -5.01
CA PRO A 59 1.73 1.61 -5.58
C PRO A 59 2.06 2.85 -4.74
N ILE A 60 2.28 2.70 -3.43
CA ILE A 60 2.70 3.81 -2.55
C ILE A 60 4.13 4.22 -2.88
N PHE A 61 5.05 3.26 -3.01
CA PHE A 61 6.44 3.54 -3.40
C PHE A 61 6.54 4.14 -4.81
N LEU A 62 5.74 3.65 -5.76
CA LEU A 62 5.68 4.22 -7.11
C LEU A 62 5.02 5.61 -7.18
N GLY A 63 4.18 5.95 -6.19
CA GLY A 63 3.47 7.24 -6.14
C GLY A 63 4.28 8.38 -5.53
N ILE A 64 5.14 8.10 -4.55
CA ILE A 64 5.91 9.12 -3.81
C ILE A 64 7.19 9.52 -4.56
N GLY A 65 7.81 8.59 -5.30
CA GLY A 65 9.09 8.81 -5.97
C GLY A 65 9.03 9.52 -7.33
N LYS A 66 7.86 9.92 -7.83
CA LYS A 66 7.80 10.72 -9.06
C LYS A 66 8.22 12.15 -8.75
N PRO A 67 9.24 12.70 -9.42
CA PRO A 67 9.59 14.12 -9.30
C PRO A 67 8.43 14.97 -9.81
N ASP A 68 8.22 16.11 -9.17
CA ASP A 68 7.29 17.14 -9.63
C ASP A 68 7.84 17.73 -10.96
N PRO A 69 7.17 17.50 -12.11
CA PRO A 69 7.62 18.06 -13.38
C PRO A 69 7.49 19.59 -13.41
N ASP A 70 6.75 20.20 -12.49
CA ASP A 70 6.51 21.65 -12.45
C ASP A 70 7.52 22.40 -11.53
N ALA A 71 8.48 21.69 -10.92
CA ALA A 71 9.50 22.32 -10.07
C ALA A 71 10.55 23.12 -10.86
N GLN A 72 10.65 22.93 -12.18
CA GLN A 72 11.65 23.61 -13.03
C GLN A 72 11.17 24.93 -13.64
N SER A 73 9.88 25.27 -13.60
CA SER A 73 9.35 26.41 -14.37
C SER A 73 9.16 27.70 -13.55
N LYS A 74 9.84 27.85 -12.40
CA LYS A 74 9.69 29.04 -11.53
C LYS A 74 10.92 29.96 -11.47
N ASP A 75 12.00 29.65 -12.19
CA ASP A 75 13.23 30.43 -12.15
C ASP A 75 13.46 31.31 -13.40
N ASP A 76 12.53 31.32 -14.36
CA ASP A 76 12.60 32.14 -15.58
C ASP A 76 11.39 33.08 -15.73
N ASN A 77 11.34 34.20 -14.98
CA ASN A 77 10.84 35.53 -15.41
C ASN A 77 10.87 36.57 -14.28
#